data_AF-A0A955EMY1-F1
#
_entry.id   AF-A0A955EMY1-F1
#
_cell.length_a   1.000
_cell.length_b   1.000
_cell.length_c   1.000
_cell.angle_alpha   90.00
_cell.angle_beta   90.00
_cell.angle_gamma   90.00
#
_symmetry.space_group_name_H-M   'P 1'
#
loop_
_entity.id
_entity.type
_entity.pdbx_description
1 polymer ?
#
loop_
_entity_poly.entity_id
_entity_poly.type
_entity_poly.pdbx_seq_one_letter_code
_entity_poly.pdbx_strand_id
1 'polypeptide(L)'
;MAKNPQQVAQKWANNLGSSTASIEAGVNAVQTAPTQLAKAKKAKMLANLTKAVQDGTWERGLDRVTLADWRTAMISKGIPRVGQGAQAAQGNFAEFMADMLPYQETLATQVKAMPDVTLDDNLNRMVAWARGMAKYQRS
;
A
#
# COMPACT_ATOMS: atom_id res chain seq x y z
N MET A 1 -21.66 16.91 30.02
CA MET A 1 -21.74 15.94 28.90
C MET A 1 -21.66 16.70 27.58
N ALA A 2 -20.96 16.18 26.58
CA ALA A 2 -20.98 16.77 25.23
C ALA A 2 -22.42 16.69 24.69
N LYS A 3 -22.96 17.82 24.23
CA LYS A 3 -24.37 18.01 23.92
C LYS A 3 -24.69 17.93 22.42
N ASN A 4 -23.69 17.78 21.55
CA ASN A 4 -23.85 17.59 20.10
C ASN A 4 -22.66 16.86 19.44
N PRO A 5 -22.78 16.40 18.18
CA PRO A 5 -21.73 15.64 17.48
C PRO A 5 -20.37 16.36 17.40
N GLN A 6 -20.36 17.67 17.17
CA GLN A 6 -19.13 18.46 17.05
C GLN A 6 -18.38 18.51 18.39
N GLN A 7 -19.10 18.65 19.50
CA GLN A 7 -18.51 18.62 20.84
C GLN A 7 -17.94 17.24 21.19
N VAL A 8 -18.58 16.16 20.73
CA VAL A 8 -18.06 14.79 20.88
C VAL A 8 -16.79 14.61 20.06
N ALA A 9 -16.79 15.05 18.79
CA ALA A 9 -15.61 14.96 17.92
C ALA A 9 -14.43 15.78 18.46
N GLN A 10 -14.68 16.99 18.96
CA GLN A 10 -13.63 17.82 19.56
C GLN A 10 -13.08 17.17 20.84
N LYS A 11 -13.96 16.65 21.70
CA LYS A 11 -13.52 15.93 22.91
C LYS A 11 -12.67 14.72 22.56
N TRP A 12 -13.09 13.93 21.56
CA TRP A 12 -12.32 12.78 21.07
C TRP A 12 -10.94 13.20 20.55
N ALA A 13 -10.88 14.23 19.69
CA ALA A 13 -9.63 14.73 19.14
C ALA A 13 -8.67 15.23 20.23
N ASN A 14 -9.18 15.99 21.20
CA ASN A 14 -8.40 16.50 22.32
C ASN A 14 -7.84 15.35 23.17
N ASN A 15 -8.70 14.40 23.55
CA ASN A 15 -8.29 13.26 24.38
C ASN A 15 -7.25 12.39 23.66
N LEU A 16 -7.40 12.17 22.35
CA LEU A 16 -6.44 11.39 21.59
C LEU A 16 -5.10 12.13 21.48
N GLY A 17 -5.13 13.43 21.22
CA GLY A 17 -3.94 14.27 21.16
C GLY A 17 -3.16 14.31 22.48
N SER A 18 -3.84 14.22 23.64
CA SER A 18 -3.19 14.18 24.95
C SER A 18 -2.71 12.78 25.38
N SER A 19 -3.03 11.72 24.63
CA SER A 19 -2.76 10.33 25.02
C SER A 19 -1.47 9.77 24.42
N THR A 20 -0.60 10.58 23.83
CA THR A 20 0.60 10.13 23.09
C THR A 20 1.53 9.26 23.93
N ALA A 21 1.82 9.64 25.18
CA ALA A 21 2.68 8.85 26.08
C ALA A 21 2.07 7.47 26.42
N SER A 22 0.76 7.41 26.63
CA SER A 22 0.07 6.14 26.87
C SER A 22 0.06 5.25 25.62
N ILE A 23 -0.08 5.86 24.44
CA ILE A 23 0.02 5.15 23.16
C ILE A 23 1.44 4.56 22.99
N GLU A 24 2.47 5.35 23.23
CA GLU A 24 3.86 4.92 23.14
C GLU A 24 4.15 3.75 24.10
N ALA A 25 3.73 3.87 25.37
CA ALA A 25 3.85 2.78 26.34
C ALA A 25 3.13 1.50 25.87
N GLY A 26 1.93 1.63 25.30
CA GLY A 26 1.18 0.50 24.76
C GLY A 26 1.87 -0.15 23.57
N VAL A 27 2.46 0.63 22.67
CA VAL A 27 3.25 0.12 21.53
C VAL A 27 4.50 -0.61 22.03
N ASN A 28 5.21 -0.05 22.99
CA ASN A 28 6.42 -0.66 23.57
C ASN A 28 6.11 -1.96 24.36
N ALA A 29 4.88 -2.14 24.83
CA ALA A 29 4.44 -3.35 25.49
C ALA A 29 4.09 -4.51 24.52
N VAL A 30 4.07 -4.27 23.20
CA VAL A 30 3.76 -5.32 22.21
C VAL A 30 4.91 -6.32 22.11
N GLN A 31 4.68 -7.55 22.56
CA GLN A 31 5.69 -8.62 22.57
C GLN A 31 5.72 -9.48 21.30
N THR A 32 4.69 -9.38 20.46
CA THR A 32 4.60 -10.15 19.20
C THR A 32 4.30 -9.20 18.06
N ALA A 33 5.08 -9.29 16.99
CA ALA A 33 4.88 -8.49 15.79
C ALA A 33 3.42 -8.62 15.30
N PRO A 34 2.64 -7.53 15.23
CA PRO A 34 1.23 -7.59 14.81
C PRO A 34 1.05 -8.20 13.42
N THR A 35 2.04 -8.06 12.54
CA THR A 35 2.05 -8.64 11.19
C THR A 35 2.11 -10.17 11.21
N GLN A 36 2.79 -10.78 12.18
CA GLN A 36 2.80 -12.24 12.35
C GLN A 36 1.42 -12.76 12.79
N LEU A 37 0.79 -12.06 13.73
CA LEU A 37 -0.57 -12.36 14.17
C LEU A 37 -1.58 -12.20 13.02
N ALA A 38 -1.44 -11.14 12.22
CA ALA A 38 -2.28 -10.91 11.04
C ALA A 38 -2.11 -12.03 10.00
N LYS A 39 -0.88 -12.45 9.72
CA LYS A 39 -0.59 -13.58 8.80
C LYS A 39 -1.31 -14.85 9.23
N ALA A 40 -1.32 -15.16 10.53
CA ALA A 40 -2.02 -16.33 11.07
C ALA A 40 -3.55 -16.28 10.89
N LYS A 41 -4.12 -15.10 10.57
CA LYS A 41 -5.57 -14.91 10.36
C LYS A 41 -5.97 -14.76 8.88
N LYS A 42 -5.09 -15.12 7.93
CA LYS A 42 -5.36 -15.05 6.48
C LYS A 42 -6.73 -15.63 6.08
N ALA A 43 -7.09 -16.81 6.58
CA ALA A 43 -8.36 -17.46 6.25
C ALA A 43 -9.57 -16.63 6.71
N LYS A 44 -9.51 -16.06 7.93
CA LYS A 44 -10.56 -15.19 8.47
C LYS A 44 -10.70 -13.91 7.63
N MET A 45 -9.58 -13.32 7.20
CA MET A 45 -9.59 -12.13 6.34
C MET A 45 -10.29 -12.41 5.01
N LEU A 46 -9.96 -13.52 4.33
CA LEU A 46 -10.58 -13.89 3.07
C LEU A 46 -12.09 -14.16 3.21
N ALA A 47 -12.49 -14.93 4.22
CA ALA A 47 -13.90 -15.24 4.46
C ALA A 47 -14.73 -13.97 4.70
N ASN A 48 -14.22 -13.06 5.54
CA ASN A 48 -14.93 -11.82 5.86
C ASN A 48 -14.95 -10.83 4.70
N LEU A 49 -13.86 -10.73 3.93
CA LEU A 49 -13.83 -9.90 2.72
C LEU A 49 -14.84 -10.41 1.69
N THR A 50 -14.83 -11.72 1.42
CA THR A 50 -15.78 -12.36 0.50
C THR A 50 -17.21 -12.07 0.91
N LYS A 51 -17.53 -12.25 2.20
CA LYS A 51 -18.83 -11.91 2.76
C LYS A 51 -19.20 -10.44 2.52
N ALA A 52 -18.30 -9.51 2.84
CA ALA A 52 -18.56 -8.07 2.71
C ALA A 52 -18.76 -7.62 1.27
N VAL A 53 -18.09 -8.28 0.31
CA VAL A 53 -18.34 -8.08 -1.12
C VAL A 53 -19.71 -8.64 -1.50
N GLN A 54 -20.03 -9.87 -1.09
CA GLN A 54 -21.28 -10.55 -1.43
C GLN A 54 -22.53 -9.89 -0.84
N ASP A 55 -22.47 -9.34 0.37
CA ASP A 55 -23.60 -8.68 1.02
C ASP A 55 -23.66 -7.15 0.77
N GLY A 56 -22.83 -6.65 -0.17
CA GLY A 56 -22.78 -5.26 -0.61
C GLY A 56 -22.24 -4.28 0.45
N THR A 57 -21.73 -4.76 1.58
CA THR A 57 -21.11 -3.90 2.61
C THR A 57 -19.93 -3.12 2.04
N TRP A 58 -19.16 -3.75 1.17
CA TRP A 58 -18.03 -3.12 0.50
C TRP A 58 -18.47 -2.00 -0.46
N GLU A 59 -19.46 -2.27 -1.32
CA GLU A 59 -20.00 -1.30 -2.30
C GLU A 59 -20.59 -0.07 -1.59
N ARG A 60 -21.45 -0.30 -0.60
CA ARG A 60 -21.99 0.77 0.26
C ARG A 60 -20.93 1.54 1.03
N GLY A 61 -19.73 1.00 1.19
CA GLY A 61 -18.59 1.70 1.77
C GLY A 61 -17.96 2.69 0.79
N LEU A 62 -17.81 2.27 -0.46
CA LEU A 62 -17.25 3.09 -1.54
C LEU A 62 -18.18 4.24 -1.92
N ASP A 63 -19.49 3.99 -1.97
CA ASP A 63 -20.49 4.99 -2.36
C ASP A 63 -20.61 6.16 -1.38
N ARG A 64 -20.06 6.04 -0.16
CA ARG A 64 -20.13 7.11 0.86
C ARG A 64 -19.25 8.31 0.53
N VAL A 65 -18.24 8.14 -0.32
CA VAL A 65 -17.28 9.21 -0.64
C VAL A 65 -17.51 9.65 -2.07
N THR A 66 -17.96 10.88 -2.25
CA THR A 66 -18.15 11.42 -3.60
C THR A 66 -16.81 11.74 -4.26
N LEU A 67 -16.81 11.86 -5.58
CA LEU A 67 -15.65 12.34 -6.34
C LEU A 67 -15.18 13.72 -5.86
N ALA A 68 -16.12 14.60 -5.47
CA ALA A 68 -15.81 15.94 -4.96
C ALA A 68 -15.12 15.88 -3.60
N ASP A 69 -15.60 15.03 -2.68
CA ASP A 69 -14.99 14.82 -1.36
C ASP A 69 -13.59 14.24 -1.50
N TRP A 70 -13.42 13.25 -2.37
CA TRP A 70 -12.13 12.64 -2.65
C TRP A 70 -11.13 13.66 -3.22
N ARG A 71 -11.53 14.45 -4.23
CA ARG A 71 -10.66 15.49 -4.82
C ARG A 71 -10.23 16.50 -3.76
N THR A 72 -11.17 16.99 -2.97
CA THR A 72 -10.90 17.94 -1.88
C THR A 72 -9.92 17.34 -0.87
N ALA A 73 -10.14 16.11 -0.42
CA ALA A 73 -9.27 15.45 0.56
C ALA A 73 -7.86 15.19 -0.01
N MET A 74 -7.76 14.77 -1.27
CA MET A 74 -6.47 14.53 -1.92
C MET A 74 -5.67 15.80 -2.11
N ILE A 75 -6.28 16.88 -2.60
CA ILE A 75 -5.58 18.15 -2.82
C ILE A 75 -5.17 18.79 -1.49
N SER A 76 -6.09 18.84 -0.52
CA SER A 76 -5.84 19.56 0.74
C SER A 76 -5.02 18.78 1.77
N LYS A 77 -5.03 17.45 1.75
CA LYS A 77 -4.37 16.61 2.76
C LYS A 77 -3.43 15.57 2.17
N GLY A 78 -3.86 14.89 1.10
CA GLY A 78 -3.10 13.80 0.47
C GLY A 78 -1.78 14.29 -0.11
N ILE A 79 -1.84 15.15 -1.13
CA ILE A 79 -0.66 15.66 -1.86
C ILE A 79 0.37 16.29 -0.93
N PRO A 80 0.01 17.16 0.04
CA PRO A 80 0.99 17.70 0.98
C PRO A 80 1.75 16.63 1.79
N ARG A 81 1.12 15.49 2.10
CA ARG A 81 1.74 14.39 2.85
C ARG A 81 2.59 13.46 1.99
N VAL A 82 2.33 13.38 0.68
CA VAL A 82 3.07 12.49 -0.23
C VAL A 82 4.56 12.82 -0.23
N GLY A 83 4.92 14.10 -0.32
CA GLY A 83 6.33 14.51 -0.34
C GLY A 83 7.09 14.12 0.94
N GLN A 84 6.48 14.36 2.11
CA GLN A 84 7.04 13.98 3.41
C GLN A 84 7.20 12.46 3.55
N GLY A 85 6.16 11.71 3.14
CA GLY A 85 6.21 10.25 3.14
C GLY A 85 7.29 9.69 2.22
N ALA A 86 7.45 10.26 1.02
CA ALA A 86 8.47 9.83 0.06
C ALA A 86 9.89 10.07 0.59
N GLN A 87 10.15 11.23 1.20
CA GLN A 87 11.45 11.52 1.81
C GLN A 87 11.76 10.55 2.96
N ALA A 88 10.80 10.31 3.85
CA ALA A 88 10.97 9.38 4.97
C ALA A 88 11.15 7.92 4.50
N ALA A 89 10.55 7.53 3.37
CA ALA A 89 10.61 6.17 2.84
C ALA A 89 11.72 5.97 1.77
N GLN A 90 12.56 6.97 1.51
CA GLN A 90 13.59 6.90 0.46
C GLN A 90 14.53 5.69 0.66
N GLY A 91 14.88 5.35 1.91
CA GLY A 91 15.70 4.18 2.23
C GLY A 91 15.04 2.87 1.79
N ASN A 92 13.77 2.66 2.13
CA ASN A 92 13.02 1.46 1.73
C ASN A 92 12.91 1.33 0.20
N PHE A 93 12.81 2.45 -0.52
CA PHE A 93 12.82 2.47 -1.98
C PHE A 93 14.20 2.14 -2.53
N ALA A 94 15.28 2.70 -1.95
CA ALA A 94 16.64 2.37 -2.35
C ALA A 94 16.94 0.88 -2.14
N GLU A 95 16.51 0.27 -1.03
CA GLU A 95 16.62 -1.17 -0.79
C GLU A 95 15.85 -1.99 -1.83
N PHE A 96 14.65 -1.57 -2.19
CA PHE A 96 13.89 -2.21 -3.27
C PHE A 96 14.64 -2.15 -4.60
N MET A 97 15.18 -0.99 -4.95
CA MET A 97 15.92 -0.81 -6.21
C MET A 97 17.24 -1.58 -6.21
N ALA A 98 17.90 -1.71 -5.05
CA ALA A 98 19.11 -2.53 -4.91
C ALA A 98 18.85 -4.01 -5.23
N ASP A 99 17.63 -4.50 -5.00
CA ASP A 99 17.21 -5.86 -5.35
C ASP A 99 16.68 -5.97 -6.80
N MET A 100 15.84 -5.01 -7.22
CA MET A 100 15.20 -5.06 -8.54
C MET A 100 16.18 -4.79 -9.69
N LEU A 101 17.13 -3.85 -9.55
CA LEU A 101 18.01 -3.46 -10.64
C LEU A 101 18.93 -4.59 -11.12
N PRO A 102 19.57 -5.40 -10.26
CA PRO A 102 20.34 -6.56 -10.71
C PRO A 102 19.50 -7.60 -11.47
N TYR A 103 18.25 -7.82 -11.02
CA TYR A 103 17.31 -8.70 -11.72
C TYR A 103 16.99 -8.17 -13.12
N GLN A 104 16.69 -6.86 -13.22
CA GLN A 104 16.45 -6.19 -14.50
C GLN A 104 17.65 -6.27 -15.43
N GLU A 105 18.87 -6.05 -14.93
CA GLU A 105 20.08 -6.11 -15.75
C GLU A 105 20.32 -7.52 -16.31
N THR A 106 20.08 -8.55 -15.49
CA THR A 106 20.15 -9.95 -15.93
C THR A 106 19.15 -10.23 -17.04
N LEU A 107 17.90 -9.80 -16.88
CA LEU A 107 16.84 -9.97 -17.88
C LEU A 107 17.13 -9.15 -19.15
N ALA A 108 17.60 -7.92 -19.00
CA ALA A 108 17.97 -7.05 -20.11
C ALA A 108 19.09 -7.68 -20.95
N THR A 109 20.08 -8.29 -20.31
CA THR A 109 21.16 -9.03 -21.00
C THR A 109 20.60 -10.21 -21.82
N GLN A 110 19.67 -10.99 -21.26
CA GLN A 110 19.02 -12.08 -21.98
C GLN A 110 18.22 -11.58 -23.18
N VAL A 111 17.40 -10.54 -22.98
CA VAL A 111 16.60 -9.94 -24.06
C VAL A 111 17.50 -9.37 -25.14
N LYS A 112 18.61 -8.69 -24.77
CA LYS A 112 19.58 -8.14 -25.74
C LYS A 112 20.18 -9.21 -26.64
N ALA A 113 20.40 -10.42 -26.13
CA ALA A 113 20.95 -11.54 -26.90
C ALA A 113 19.95 -12.22 -27.85
N MET A 114 18.66 -11.87 -27.80
CA MET A 114 17.65 -12.39 -28.72
C MET A 114 17.80 -11.75 -30.12
N PRO A 115 17.36 -12.44 -31.19
CA PRO A 115 17.24 -11.82 -32.52
C PRO A 115 16.42 -10.52 -32.47
N ASP A 116 16.71 -9.55 -33.33
CA ASP A 116 16.04 -8.24 -33.40
C ASP A 116 15.81 -7.72 -34.84
N VAL A 117 15.99 -8.59 -35.84
CA VAL A 117 15.98 -8.21 -37.27
C VAL A 117 14.57 -8.02 -37.81
N THR A 118 13.62 -8.84 -37.36
CA THR A 118 12.24 -8.82 -37.84
C THR A 118 11.28 -8.17 -36.84
N LEU A 119 10.05 -7.89 -37.28
CA LEU A 119 8.98 -7.48 -36.38
C LEU A 119 8.71 -8.55 -35.31
N ASP A 120 8.65 -9.82 -35.71
CA ASP A 120 8.39 -10.94 -34.80
C ASP A 120 9.49 -11.11 -33.75
N ASP A 121 10.75 -10.88 -34.13
CA ASP A 121 11.88 -10.85 -33.21
C ASP A 121 11.72 -9.77 -32.13
N ASN A 122 11.32 -8.56 -32.54
CA ASN A 122 11.06 -7.45 -31.63
C ASN A 122 9.84 -7.71 -30.72
N LEU A 123 8.77 -8.32 -31.23
CA LEU A 123 7.63 -8.75 -30.43
C LEU A 123 8.05 -9.80 -29.40
N ASN A 124 8.87 -10.78 -29.80
CA ASN A 124 9.36 -11.81 -28.90
C ASN A 124 10.24 -11.24 -27.78
N ARG A 125 11.08 -10.24 -28.07
CA ARG A 125 11.87 -9.50 -27.05
C ARG A 125 11.00 -8.80 -26.03
N MET A 126 9.96 -8.09 -26.49
CA MET A 126 8.99 -7.42 -25.61
C MET A 126 8.26 -8.44 -24.72
N VAL A 127 7.80 -9.55 -25.29
CA VAL A 127 7.12 -10.63 -24.54
C VAL A 127 8.05 -11.26 -23.52
N ALA A 128 9.32 -11.50 -23.88
CA ALA A 128 10.33 -12.04 -22.97
C ALA A 128 10.58 -11.11 -21.78
N TRP A 129 10.71 -9.80 -22.03
CA TRP A 129 10.83 -8.80 -20.97
C TRP A 129 9.61 -8.80 -20.04
N ALA A 130 8.39 -8.73 -20.58
CA ALA A 130 7.17 -8.69 -19.79
C ALA A 130 7.00 -9.96 -18.93
N ARG A 131 7.23 -11.15 -19.52
CA ARG A 131 7.16 -12.43 -18.80
C ARG A 131 8.27 -12.58 -17.77
N GLY A 132 9.47 -12.08 -18.07
CA GLY A 132 10.59 -12.07 -17.14
C GLY A 132 10.28 -11.20 -15.93
N MET A 133 9.93 -9.93 -16.14
CA MET A 133 9.57 -9.02 -15.05
C MET A 133 8.40 -9.52 -14.21
N ALA A 134 7.42 -10.23 -14.78
CA ALA A 134 6.32 -10.84 -14.04
C ALA A 134 6.76 -11.96 -13.06
N LYS A 135 7.96 -12.53 -13.23
CA LYS A 135 8.54 -13.54 -12.34
C LYS A 135 9.39 -12.94 -11.21
N TYR A 136 9.68 -11.65 -11.25
CA TYR A 136 10.41 -10.98 -10.19
C TYR A 136 9.66 -11.13 -8.85
N GLN A 137 10.37 -11.60 -7.83
CA GLN A 137 9.87 -11.72 -6.47
C GLN A 137 10.93 -11.18 -5.53
N ARG A 138 10.56 -10.17 -4.74
CA ARG A 138 11.41 -9.66 -3.67
C ARG A 138 11.43 -10.67 -2.53
N SER A 139 12.62 -11.05 -2.09
CA SER A 139 12.83 -11.87 -0.88
C SER A 139 12.85 -11.03 0.39
#